data_AF-J9FTI7-F1
#
_entry.id   AF-J9FTI7-F1
#
_cell.length_a   1.000
_cell.length_b   1.000
_cell.length_c   1.000
_cell.angle_alpha   90.00
_cell.angle_beta   90.00
_cell.angle_gamma   90.00
#
_symmetry.space_group_name_H-M   'P 1'
#
loop_
_entity.id
_entity.type
_entity.pdbx_description
1 polymer ?
#
loop_
_entity_poly.entity_id
_entity_poly.type
_entity_poly.pdbx_seq_one_letter_code
_entity_poly.pdbx_strand_id
1 'polypeptide(L)'
;MNISRIFPLLLCGILFSCSDIEQENLPTDGMPDEAEATALLTLTLTMPQNGTANRTSALAKTDTEASQAGECKVSDALVILGKMADGLNASTRIDQKFHIDRFLPAGNPSQWSVTLLCKPGYYRILVIANPGQFIKLEDITPNWDALARRVISCKTWDELQSVWTDGHFLLTNAYQGRIDDFDVHLNTGEHSYKDIQVQRACARFDYQAVKKGNRYPLSCELDGQPTTLDIQLKEVALMNVSNNFNLFKQIAADNRQGTVPDFYREEQAFNYVYDSDWDIKRLFLLHSGLFEDYRLNEYFFYPSEQGRPNTPVTELYYHPLPQEVNGQDVRLMYCSENTIPGVRVQLNKVSTGLVFKGHFTLQNPPTAMSSALYARNLTDKPHLYTTLEGLRNALQQEGISLPETPTDTELAEWDILRFEPNSDGCYPVWYTYWNRHRDNGNSQQMGIMEFAVVRNNLYKLRVNSIRSLGLPQPPNLPDNPWKPAGKTPDEQMPQIDISVEVCDWTNRHVDHHI
;
A
#
# COMPACT_ATOMS: atom_id res chain seq x y z
N MET A 1 -26.72 64.36 42.79
CA MET A 1 -26.66 64.09 44.24
C MET A 1 -26.21 62.64 44.38
N ASN A 2 -25.00 62.43 44.91
CA ASN A 2 -24.40 61.11 45.14
C ASN A 2 -25.22 60.29 46.15
N ILE A 3 -25.25 58.96 45.98
CA ILE A 3 -24.95 57.96 47.01
C ILE A 3 -24.73 56.59 46.32
N SER A 4 -23.71 55.90 46.80
CA SER A 4 -23.09 54.66 46.34
C SER A 4 -23.85 53.36 46.69
N ARG A 5 -23.47 52.26 46.00
CA ARG A 5 -23.17 50.89 46.49
C ARG A 5 -23.13 49.93 45.29
N ILE A 6 -21.94 49.59 44.76
CA ILE A 6 -21.18 48.34 45.03
C ILE A 6 -22.05 47.09 44.87
N PHE A 7 -21.92 46.45 43.70
CA PHE A 7 -22.37 45.09 43.40
C PHE A 7 -21.44 44.07 44.08
N PRO A 8 -21.95 43.02 44.74
CA PRO A 8 -21.12 41.94 45.24
C PRO A 8 -20.78 40.94 44.12
N LEU A 9 -19.52 40.49 44.11
CA LEU A 9 -19.04 39.29 43.44
C LEU A 9 -19.90 38.09 43.87
N LEU A 10 -20.56 37.41 42.92
CA LEU A 10 -21.14 36.09 43.15
C LEU A 10 -20.15 35.04 42.64
N LEU A 11 -19.49 34.38 43.59
CA LEU A 11 -18.67 33.19 43.38
C LEU A 11 -19.63 32.01 43.14
N CYS A 12 -19.86 31.62 41.89
CA CYS A 12 -20.59 30.39 41.57
C CYS A 12 -19.59 29.25 41.42
N GLY A 13 -19.45 28.44 42.48
CA GLY A 13 -18.77 27.16 42.41
C GLY A 13 -19.55 26.20 41.52
N ILE A 14 -18.88 25.63 40.53
CA ILE A 14 -19.42 24.56 39.70
C ILE A 14 -19.30 23.26 40.51
N LEU A 15 -20.43 22.82 41.06
CA LEU A 15 -20.60 21.47 41.58
C LEU A 15 -20.66 20.52 40.38
N PHE A 16 -19.66 19.66 40.22
CA PHE A 16 -19.78 18.48 39.36
C PHE A 16 -20.73 17.50 40.05
N SER A 17 -21.88 17.24 39.43
CA SER A 17 -22.75 16.13 39.82
C SER A 17 -22.12 14.82 39.34
N CYS A 18 -21.81 13.93 40.27
CA CYS A 18 -21.66 12.52 39.95
C CYS A 18 -23.02 12.01 39.47
N SER A 19 -23.15 11.64 38.20
CA SER A 19 -24.25 10.80 37.75
C SER A 19 -23.85 9.35 37.98
N ASP A 20 -24.55 8.70 38.90
CA ASP A 20 -24.50 7.27 39.14
C ASP A 20 -24.67 6.49 37.82
N ILE A 21 -23.68 5.67 37.48
CA ILE A 21 -23.85 4.58 36.51
C ILE A 21 -23.96 3.30 37.33
N GLU A 22 -25.07 2.63 37.11
CA GLU A 22 -25.56 1.45 37.81
C GLU A 22 -24.49 0.35 37.98
N GLN A 23 -24.21 0.03 39.24
CA GLN A 23 -23.62 -1.23 39.67
C GLN A 23 -24.67 -2.34 39.51
N GLU A 24 -24.65 -3.05 38.39
CA GLU A 24 -25.24 -4.40 38.33
C GLU A 24 -24.17 -5.40 37.91
N ASN A 25 -23.59 -6.03 38.93
CA ASN A 25 -23.18 -7.45 39.02
C ASN A 25 -22.14 -7.60 40.15
N LEU A 26 -22.61 -7.60 41.40
CA LEU A 26 -21.83 -8.05 42.56
C LEU A 26 -22.36 -9.43 42.98
N PRO A 27 -21.54 -10.50 43.02
CA PRO A 27 -21.92 -11.76 43.62
C PRO A 27 -22.00 -11.61 45.15
N THR A 28 -23.08 -12.11 45.74
CA THR A 28 -23.31 -12.17 47.18
C THR A 28 -22.51 -13.28 47.86
N ASP A 29 -21.84 -12.91 48.95
CA ASP A 29 -21.37 -13.70 50.11
C ASP A 29 -20.89 -15.14 49.90
N GLY A 30 -19.57 -15.26 49.77
CA GLY A 30 -18.75 -16.38 50.27
C GLY A 30 -17.50 -15.79 50.94
N MET A 31 -16.99 -16.43 52.00
CA MET A 31 -15.70 -16.08 52.63
C MET A 31 -14.62 -15.78 51.57
N PRO A 32 -13.78 -14.74 51.75
CA PRO A 32 -12.85 -14.32 50.71
C PRO A 32 -11.74 -15.35 50.56
N ASP A 33 -11.84 -16.19 49.52
CA ASP A 33 -10.63 -16.61 48.81
C ASP A 33 -9.92 -15.33 48.36
N GLU A 34 -8.61 -15.24 48.63
CA GLU A 34 -7.75 -14.08 48.37
C GLU A 34 -8.21 -13.29 47.14
N ALA A 35 -8.75 -12.08 47.35
CA ALA A 35 -9.13 -11.21 46.24
C ALA A 35 -7.89 -11.07 45.34
N GLU A 36 -7.93 -11.63 44.13
CA GLU A 36 -6.80 -11.59 43.21
C GLU A 36 -6.35 -10.13 43.13
N ALA A 37 -5.09 -9.87 43.48
CA ALA A 37 -4.54 -8.53 43.42
C ALA A 37 -4.76 -7.94 42.01
N THR A 38 -5.33 -6.74 41.92
CA THR A 38 -5.63 -6.07 40.65
C THR A 38 -4.92 -4.73 40.53
N ALA A 39 -4.70 -4.31 39.29
CA ALA A 39 -4.15 -3.01 38.90
C ALA A 39 -5.01 -2.43 37.76
N LEU A 40 -5.07 -1.11 37.65
CA LEU A 40 -5.78 -0.43 36.56
C LEU A 40 -4.81 0.07 35.50
N LEU A 41 -5.13 -0.16 34.23
CA LEU A 41 -4.39 0.35 33.07
C LEU A 41 -5.33 1.18 32.19
N THR A 42 -5.09 2.49 32.07
CA THR A 42 -5.64 3.27 30.97
C THR A 42 -4.69 3.20 29.78
N LEU A 43 -5.14 2.57 28.71
CA LEU A 43 -4.44 2.46 27.44
C LEU A 43 -5.01 3.47 26.45
N THR A 44 -4.17 4.30 25.86
CA THR A 44 -4.54 5.22 24.77
C THR A 44 -3.84 4.79 23.49
N LEU A 45 -4.62 4.51 22.46
CA LEU A 45 -4.13 4.26 21.11
C LEU A 45 -4.06 5.57 20.35
N THR A 46 -2.91 5.81 19.72
CA THR A 46 -2.66 7.04 18.97
C THR A 46 -2.18 6.71 17.57
N MET A 47 -2.67 7.43 16.55
CA MET A 47 -1.99 7.42 15.25
C MET A 47 -0.77 8.34 15.33
N PRO A 48 0.34 8.03 14.63
CA PRO A 48 1.48 8.93 14.49
C PRO A 48 1.03 10.35 14.15
N GLN A 49 1.31 11.28 15.06
CA GLN A 49 1.04 12.70 14.90
C GLN A 49 2.36 13.44 14.67
N ASN A 50 2.31 14.50 13.88
CA ASN A 50 3.50 15.32 13.65
C ASN A 50 3.70 16.29 14.84
N GLY A 51 4.69 16.01 15.68
CA GLY A 51 5.10 16.87 16.80
C GLY A 51 6.60 16.77 17.03
N THR A 52 7.35 17.77 16.54
CA THR A 52 8.75 18.11 16.86
C THR A 52 9.66 16.96 17.31
N ALA A 53 10.08 16.10 16.38
CA ALA A 53 11.36 15.42 16.47
C ALA A 53 11.93 15.28 15.06
N ASN A 54 13.09 15.92 14.84
CA ASN A 54 13.89 15.83 13.62
C ASN A 54 13.98 14.38 13.14
N ARG A 55 13.37 14.07 12.00
CA ARG A 55 13.69 12.88 11.22
C ARG A 55 14.04 13.32 9.82
N THR A 56 15.35 13.36 9.57
CA THR A 56 15.93 13.37 8.22
C THR A 56 16.60 12.03 8.01
N SER A 57 16.11 11.24 7.06
CA SER A 57 17.00 10.48 6.17
C SER A 57 17.10 11.28 4.87
N ALA A 58 18.33 11.57 4.44
CA ALA A 58 18.61 12.39 3.28
C ALA A 58 18.12 11.73 1.98
N LEU A 59 16.95 12.15 1.48
CA LEU A 59 16.58 12.45 0.09
C LEU A 59 15.11 12.89 0.09
N ALA A 60 14.88 14.16 -0.26
CA ALA A 60 13.62 14.92 -0.22
C ALA A 60 12.94 15.04 1.17
N LYS A 61 12.46 16.24 1.52
CA LYS A 61 11.54 16.42 2.64
C LYS A 61 10.28 15.59 2.32
N THR A 62 10.01 14.55 3.08
CA THR A 62 8.77 13.80 2.97
C THR A 62 7.63 14.71 3.43
N ASP A 63 6.81 15.17 2.48
CA ASP A 63 5.59 15.87 2.81
C ASP A 63 4.64 14.90 3.54
N THR A 64 3.83 15.42 4.46
CA THR A 64 2.84 14.63 5.21
C THR A 64 1.43 15.01 4.74
N GLU A 65 0.50 14.06 4.68
CA GLU A 65 -0.90 14.35 4.39
C GLU A 65 -1.81 13.87 5.53
N ALA A 66 -2.87 14.64 5.82
CA ALA A 66 -3.83 14.31 6.85
C ALA A 66 -4.67 13.09 6.45
N SER A 67 -4.87 12.20 7.42
CA SER A 67 -5.80 11.08 7.31
C SER A 67 -7.27 11.56 7.39
N GLN A 68 -8.19 10.86 6.74
CA GLN A 68 -9.63 11.06 6.95
C GLN A 68 -10.08 10.43 8.29
N ALA A 69 -11.16 10.95 8.89
CA ALA A 69 -11.65 10.47 10.18
C ALA A 69 -11.94 8.95 10.20
N GLY A 70 -12.47 8.40 9.10
CA GLY A 70 -12.71 6.96 8.96
C GLY A 70 -11.43 6.13 8.87
N GLU A 71 -10.33 6.69 8.34
CA GLU A 71 -9.04 6.02 8.22
C GLU A 71 -8.31 5.90 9.57
N CYS A 72 -8.72 6.66 10.59
CA CYS A 72 -8.12 6.69 11.94
C CYS A 72 -9.01 6.08 13.03
N LYS A 73 -10.21 5.64 12.68
CA LYS A 73 -11.20 5.20 13.66
C LYS A 73 -10.80 3.85 14.25
N VAL A 74 -10.90 3.71 15.57
CA VAL A 74 -10.79 2.43 16.28
C VAL A 74 -12.16 2.10 16.85
N SER A 75 -12.83 1.10 16.30
CA SER A 75 -14.09 0.58 16.83
C SER A 75 -13.85 -0.40 17.97
N ASP A 76 -12.90 -1.31 17.77
CA ASP A 76 -12.59 -2.43 18.63
C ASP A 76 -11.10 -2.74 18.58
N ALA A 77 -10.59 -3.44 19.60
CA ALA A 77 -9.21 -3.93 19.56
C ALA A 77 -8.99 -5.17 20.43
N LEU A 78 -8.00 -5.96 20.03
CA LEU A 78 -7.37 -6.96 20.88
C LEU A 78 -6.18 -6.29 21.58
N VAL A 79 -6.16 -6.33 22.92
CA VAL A 79 -5.04 -5.88 23.75
C VAL A 79 -4.38 -7.10 24.39
N ILE A 80 -3.08 -7.26 24.16
CA ILE A 80 -2.32 -8.45 24.55
C ILE A 80 -1.17 -8.02 25.46
N LEU A 81 -1.14 -8.56 26.68
CA LEU A 81 -0.07 -8.33 27.65
C LEU A 81 0.86 -9.53 27.72
N GLY A 82 2.09 -9.33 27.26
CA GLY A 82 3.18 -10.29 27.34
C GLY A 82 3.93 -10.12 28.65
N LYS A 83 4.02 -11.17 29.46
CA LYS A 83 4.69 -11.09 30.77
C LYS A 83 6.21 -11.12 30.59
N MET A 84 6.86 -10.12 31.15
CA MET A 84 8.31 -10.03 31.26
C MET A 84 8.74 -10.51 32.64
N ALA A 85 9.85 -11.25 32.71
CA ALA A 85 10.46 -11.59 33.99
C ALA A 85 11.41 -10.46 34.40
N ASP A 86 11.63 -10.30 35.71
CA ASP A 86 12.54 -9.28 36.24
C ASP A 86 13.94 -9.43 35.62
N GLY A 87 14.46 -8.33 35.08
CA GLY A 87 15.77 -8.29 34.41
C GLY A 87 15.78 -8.81 32.96
N LEU A 88 14.67 -9.29 32.41
CA LEU A 88 14.55 -9.65 30.99
C LEU A 88 13.92 -8.52 30.17
N ASN A 89 14.50 -8.25 28.99
CA ASN A 89 13.95 -7.30 28.01
C ASN A 89 13.15 -8.01 26.90
N ALA A 90 12.47 -9.11 27.25
CA ALA A 90 11.67 -9.90 26.32
C ALA A 90 10.47 -10.53 27.03
N SER A 91 9.34 -10.54 26.34
CA SER A 91 8.15 -11.27 26.82
C SER A 91 8.39 -12.77 26.70
N THR A 92 8.09 -13.49 27.77
CA THR A 92 8.29 -14.95 27.83
C THR A 92 7.05 -15.73 27.38
N ARG A 93 5.87 -15.12 27.54
CA ARG A 93 4.56 -15.66 27.14
C ARG A 93 3.51 -14.55 27.14
N ILE A 94 2.41 -14.79 26.45
CA ILE A 94 1.18 -14.02 26.61
C ILE A 94 0.51 -14.46 27.92
N ASP A 95 0.18 -13.49 28.78
CA ASP A 95 -0.35 -13.71 30.13
C ASP A 95 -1.79 -13.20 30.26
N GLN A 96 -2.11 -12.07 29.64
CA GLN A 96 -3.47 -11.52 29.60
C GLN A 96 -3.84 -11.10 28.18
N LYS A 97 -5.10 -11.28 27.82
CA LYS A 97 -5.68 -10.94 26.51
C LYS A 97 -7.05 -10.34 26.73
N PHE A 98 -7.33 -9.21 26.08
CA PHE A 98 -8.60 -8.51 26.18
C PHE A 98 -9.16 -8.25 24.79
N HIS A 99 -10.46 -8.46 24.62
CA HIS A 99 -11.20 -7.92 23.49
C HIS A 99 -12.00 -6.71 23.97
N ILE A 100 -11.78 -5.57 23.33
CA ILE A 100 -12.37 -4.29 23.70
C ILE A 100 -13.31 -3.87 22.58
N ASP A 101 -14.61 -3.97 22.82
CA ASP A 101 -15.65 -3.68 21.82
C ASP A 101 -15.97 -2.18 21.67
N ARG A 102 -15.38 -1.33 22.53
CA ARG A 102 -15.64 0.10 22.53
C ARG A 102 -14.48 0.90 23.11
N PHE A 103 -13.71 1.53 22.24
CA PHE A 103 -12.83 2.62 22.63
C PHE A 103 -13.60 3.94 22.73
N LEU A 104 -13.24 4.76 23.71
CA LEU A 104 -13.78 6.11 23.85
C LEU A 104 -12.86 7.11 23.13
N PRO A 105 -13.42 8.05 22.34
CA PRO A 105 -12.63 9.14 21.78
C PRO A 105 -11.97 9.95 22.91
N ALA A 106 -10.65 10.08 22.88
CA ALA A 106 -9.87 10.73 23.93
C ALA A 106 -9.58 12.20 23.61
N GLY A 107 -10.64 12.95 23.25
CA GLY A 107 -10.56 14.39 22.93
C GLY A 107 -10.01 14.74 21.54
N ASN A 108 -9.08 13.96 20.99
CA ASN A 108 -8.56 14.11 19.61
C ASN A 108 -9.12 13.00 18.69
N PRO A 109 -9.52 13.29 17.42
CA PRO A 109 -10.09 12.30 16.49
C PRO A 109 -9.17 11.10 16.14
N SER A 110 -7.91 11.12 16.56
CA SER A 110 -6.97 10.00 16.39
C SER A 110 -6.43 9.45 17.72
N GLN A 111 -7.18 9.65 18.80
CA GLN A 111 -6.87 9.09 20.12
C GLN A 111 -8.07 8.33 20.66
N TRP A 112 -7.81 7.10 21.09
CA TRP A 112 -8.82 6.15 21.50
C TRP A 112 -8.39 5.51 22.81
N SER A 113 -9.14 5.71 23.89
CA SER A 113 -8.75 5.23 25.21
C SER A 113 -9.73 4.19 25.78
N VAL A 114 -9.18 3.29 26.60
CA VAL A 114 -9.91 2.32 27.40
C VAL A 114 -9.22 2.13 28.75
N THR A 115 -9.96 1.83 29.80
CA THR A 115 -9.41 1.42 31.10
C THR A 115 -9.67 -0.05 31.35
N LEU A 116 -8.63 -0.80 31.68
CA LEU A 116 -8.62 -2.25 31.87
C LEU A 116 -8.30 -2.57 33.33
N LEU A 117 -8.94 -3.61 33.85
CA LEU A 117 -8.55 -4.25 35.11
C LEU A 117 -7.60 -5.40 34.78
N CYS A 118 -6.38 -5.33 35.30
CA CYS A 118 -5.29 -6.24 34.96
C CYS A 118 -4.69 -6.89 36.20
N LYS A 119 -4.06 -8.05 36.01
CA LYS A 119 -3.15 -8.63 37.02
C LYS A 119 -1.89 -7.75 37.13
N PRO A 120 -1.37 -7.48 38.35
CA PRO A 120 -0.10 -6.80 38.56
C PRO A 120 1.07 -7.55 37.93
N GLY A 121 2.09 -6.81 37.51
CA GLY A 121 3.29 -7.34 36.90
C GLY A 121 3.92 -6.40 35.87
N TYR A 122 5.03 -6.86 35.29
CA TYR A 122 5.73 -6.15 34.23
C TYR A 122 5.38 -6.74 32.86
N TYR A 123 4.81 -5.90 31.99
CA TYR A 123 4.18 -6.33 30.75
C TYR A 123 4.66 -5.54 29.54
N ARG A 124 4.78 -6.21 28.39
CA ARG A 124 4.85 -5.58 27.07
C ARG A 124 3.49 -5.66 26.39
N ILE A 125 3.10 -4.60 25.68
CA ILE A 125 1.77 -4.48 25.08
C ILE A 125 1.83 -4.64 23.56
N LEU A 126 1.03 -5.57 23.03
CA LEU A 126 0.62 -5.58 21.63
C LEU A 126 -0.86 -5.23 21.50
N VAL A 127 -1.19 -4.53 20.43
CA VAL A 127 -2.52 -4.05 20.08
C VAL A 127 -2.80 -4.40 18.63
N ILE A 128 -3.98 -4.96 18.40
CA ILE A 128 -4.54 -5.19 17.07
C ILE A 128 -5.90 -4.50 17.08
N ALA A 129 -5.95 -3.29 16.54
CA ALA A 129 -7.16 -2.50 16.42
C ALA A 129 -7.88 -2.83 15.11
N ASN A 130 -9.21 -2.90 15.18
CA ASN A 130 -10.11 -3.30 14.11
C ASN A 130 -9.69 -4.64 13.46
N PRO A 131 -9.47 -5.71 14.25
CA PRO A 131 -8.99 -7.01 13.77
C PRO A 131 -9.91 -7.66 12.72
N GLY A 132 -11.21 -7.32 12.73
CA GLY A 132 -12.20 -7.86 11.81
C GLY A 132 -12.21 -9.39 11.83
N GLN A 133 -12.25 -9.99 10.64
CA GLN A 133 -12.23 -11.46 10.50
C GLN A 133 -10.80 -12.06 10.52
N PHE A 134 -9.76 -11.24 10.52
CA PHE A 134 -8.39 -11.71 10.29
C PHE A 134 -7.76 -12.41 11.49
N ILE A 135 -8.16 -12.00 12.69
CA ILE A 135 -7.65 -12.57 13.93
C ILE A 135 -8.66 -12.40 15.05
N LYS A 136 -8.99 -13.49 15.74
CA LYS A 136 -9.84 -13.46 16.93
C LYS A 136 -9.02 -13.73 18.19
N LEU A 137 -9.57 -13.38 19.35
CA LEU A 137 -8.88 -13.52 20.63
C LEU A 137 -8.53 -15.00 20.94
N GLU A 138 -9.37 -15.92 20.50
CA GLU A 138 -9.20 -17.38 20.60
C GLU A 138 -8.07 -17.93 19.72
N ASP A 139 -7.76 -17.28 18.60
CA ASP A 139 -6.69 -17.70 17.68
C ASP A 139 -5.29 -17.38 18.25
N ILE A 140 -5.23 -16.52 19.27
CA ILE A 140 -3.98 -16.07 19.90
C ILE A 140 -3.48 -17.15 20.87
N THR A 141 -2.49 -17.91 20.42
CA THR A 141 -1.74 -18.86 21.26
C THR A 141 -0.91 -18.14 22.34
N PRO A 142 -0.47 -18.81 23.42
CA PRO A 142 0.36 -18.18 24.45
C PRO A 142 1.77 -17.74 24.01
N ASN A 143 2.19 -18.04 22.77
CA ASN A 143 3.52 -17.74 22.26
C ASN A 143 3.60 -16.31 21.71
N TRP A 144 4.38 -15.46 22.40
CA TRP A 144 4.59 -14.06 22.05
C TRP A 144 5.20 -13.87 20.66
N ASP A 145 6.30 -14.58 20.37
CA ASP A 145 7.02 -14.45 19.11
C ASP A 145 6.18 -14.94 17.92
N ALA A 146 5.38 -15.98 18.14
CA ALA A 146 4.46 -16.49 17.12
C ALA A 146 3.39 -15.47 16.75
N LEU A 147 2.84 -14.73 17.73
CA LEU A 147 1.91 -13.63 17.46
C LEU A 147 2.61 -12.45 16.77
N ALA A 148 3.78 -12.06 17.28
CA ALA A 148 4.55 -10.94 16.72
C ALA A 148 4.94 -11.17 15.25
N ARG A 149 5.14 -12.43 14.84
CA ARG A 149 5.48 -12.84 13.47
C ARG A 149 4.29 -13.42 12.69
N ARG A 150 3.06 -13.21 13.17
CA ARG A 150 1.86 -13.72 12.50
C ARG A 150 1.74 -13.12 11.11
N VAL A 151 1.52 -13.97 10.12
CA VAL A 151 1.18 -13.57 8.74
C VAL A 151 -0.34 -13.60 8.58
N ILE A 152 -0.89 -12.59 7.92
CA ILE A 152 -2.27 -12.56 7.41
C ILE A 152 -2.22 -12.95 5.93
N SER A 153 -3.13 -13.83 5.53
CA SER A 153 -3.21 -14.38 4.17
C SER A 153 -4.64 -14.27 3.67
N CYS A 154 -4.88 -13.41 2.68
CA CYS A 154 -6.20 -13.22 2.07
C CYS A 154 -6.35 -14.13 0.86
N LYS A 155 -7.45 -14.86 0.76
CA LYS A 155 -7.76 -15.78 -0.35
C LYS A 155 -8.51 -15.10 -1.48
N THR A 156 -9.22 -14.03 -1.18
CA THR A 156 -10.00 -13.26 -2.15
C THR A 156 -9.66 -11.79 -2.08
N TRP A 157 -9.94 -11.07 -3.18
CA TRP A 157 -9.77 -9.62 -3.22
C TRP A 157 -10.65 -8.92 -2.19
N ASP A 158 -11.92 -9.34 -2.05
CA ASP A 158 -12.86 -8.77 -1.06
C ASP A 158 -12.36 -8.95 0.38
N GLU A 159 -11.79 -10.12 0.69
CA GLU A 159 -11.17 -10.36 1.99
C GLU A 159 -10.01 -9.39 2.22
N LEU A 160 -9.13 -9.19 1.23
CA LEU A 160 -8.05 -8.22 1.32
C LEU A 160 -8.59 -6.78 1.47
N GLN A 161 -9.61 -6.40 0.71
CA GLN A 161 -10.23 -5.07 0.81
C GLN A 161 -10.83 -4.81 2.20
N SER A 162 -11.27 -5.85 2.90
CA SER A 162 -11.80 -5.69 4.26
C SER A 162 -10.76 -5.18 5.28
N VAL A 163 -9.45 -5.25 4.97
CA VAL A 163 -8.35 -4.67 5.76
C VAL A 163 -8.46 -3.14 5.86
N TRP A 164 -9.07 -2.47 4.88
CA TRP A 164 -9.17 -1.00 4.79
C TRP A 164 -10.59 -0.51 4.53
N THR A 165 -11.56 -1.16 5.17
CA THR A 165 -12.95 -0.70 5.17
C THR A 165 -13.05 0.65 5.87
N ASP A 166 -13.84 1.58 5.30
CA ASP A 166 -14.02 2.91 5.90
C ASP A 166 -14.51 2.81 7.35
N GLY A 167 -13.81 3.50 8.26
CA GLY A 167 -14.08 3.45 9.69
C GLY A 167 -13.57 2.21 10.42
N HIS A 168 -12.91 1.27 9.73
CA HIS A 168 -12.52 -0.04 10.28
C HIS A 168 -11.19 -0.55 9.66
N PHE A 169 -10.19 0.31 9.56
CA PHE A 169 -8.87 -0.05 9.05
C PHE A 169 -8.13 -0.94 10.06
N LEU A 170 -7.54 -2.05 9.61
CA LEU A 170 -6.66 -2.86 10.45
C LEU A 170 -5.43 -2.04 10.85
N LEU A 171 -5.23 -1.92 12.16
CA LEU A 171 -4.20 -1.11 12.79
C LEU A 171 -3.41 -1.99 13.77
N THR A 172 -2.09 -1.90 13.72
CA THR A 172 -1.21 -2.60 14.67
C THR A 172 -0.15 -1.66 15.21
N ASN A 173 0.56 -2.04 16.26
CA ASN A 173 1.61 -1.23 16.87
C ASN A 173 2.53 -0.58 15.81
N ALA A 174 2.81 0.71 15.98
CA ALA A 174 3.83 1.46 15.24
C ALA A 174 5.10 1.56 16.09
N TYR A 175 6.26 1.66 15.43
CA TYR A 175 7.53 1.88 16.12
C TYR A 175 7.57 3.27 16.78
N GLN A 176 7.92 3.32 18.06
CA GLN A 176 7.91 4.54 18.87
C GLN A 176 9.29 5.10 19.23
N GLY A 177 10.37 4.45 18.78
CA GLY A 177 11.75 4.86 19.09
C GLY A 177 12.46 3.83 19.96
N ARG A 178 11.84 3.35 21.03
CA ARG A 178 12.46 2.36 21.91
C ARG A 178 11.52 1.23 22.24
N ILE A 179 12.10 0.09 22.63
CA ILE A 179 11.34 -1.11 22.94
C ILE A 179 10.58 -0.99 24.26
N ASP A 180 11.10 -0.21 25.21
CA ASP A 180 10.47 0.12 26.50
C ASP A 180 9.24 1.05 26.33
N ASP A 181 9.08 1.68 25.16
CA ASP A 181 7.86 2.42 24.83
C ASP A 181 6.63 1.51 24.70
N PHE A 182 6.80 0.18 24.67
CA PHE A 182 5.70 -0.79 24.71
C PHE A 182 5.48 -1.41 26.09
N ASP A 183 6.30 -1.04 27.08
CA ASP A 183 6.32 -1.68 28.40
C ASP A 183 5.47 -0.91 29.41
N VAL A 184 4.85 -1.62 30.34
CA VAL A 184 4.10 -1.07 31.47
C VAL A 184 4.34 -1.89 32.72
N HIS A 185 4.52 -1.21 33.86
CA HIS A 185 4.58 -1.84 35.16
C HIS A 185 3.27 -1.58 35.91
N LEU A 186 2.58 -2.66 36.26
CA LEU A 186 1.28 -2.62 36.93
C LEU A 186 1.44 -3.06 38.37
N ASN A 187 1.24 -2.14 39.32
CA ASN A 187 1.29 -2.42 40.75
C ASN A 187 -0.11 -2.62 41.32
N THR A 188 -0.22 -3.47 42.33
CA THR A 188 -1.48 -3.73 43.03
C THR A 188 -2.10 -2.45 43.58
N GLY A 189 -3.36 -2.18 43.22
CA GLY A 189 -4.12 -1.02 43.67
C GLY A 189 -3.75 0.30 42.98
N GLU A 190 -2.78 0.29 42.06
CA GLU A 190 -2.37 1.50 41.33
C GLU A 190 -3.05 1.64 39.97
N HIS A 191 -3.12 2.87 39.50
CA HIS A 191 -3.62 3.23 38.18
C HIS A 191 -2.45 3.71 37.30
N SER A 192 -2.14 2.93 36.27
CA SER A 192 -1.12 3.21 35.28
C SER A 192 -1.72 3.74 33.98
N TYR A 193 -0.96 4.55 33.26
CA TYR A 193 -1.33 5.11 31.97
C TYR A 193 -0.30 4.70 30.93
N LYS A 194 -0.75 4.30 29.74
CA LYS A 194 0.14 3.95 28.64
C LYS A 194 -0.41 4.43 27.30
N ASP A 195 0.45 5.08 26.54
CA ASP A 195 0.16 5.43 25.15
C ASP A 195 0.84 4.43 24.23
N ILE A 196 0.11 3.94 23.23
CA ILE A 196 0.61 3.05 22.18
C ILE A 196 0.29 3.65 20.83
N GLN A 197 1.32 3.95 20.04
CA GLN A 197 1.16 4.33 18.65
C GLN A 197 0.77 3.12 17.80
N VAL A 198 -0.17 3.31 16.87
CA VAL A 198 -0.62 2.30 15.90
C VAL A 198 -0.52 2.83 14.47
N GLN A 199 -0.32 1.94 13.50
CA GLN A 199 -0.17 2.24 12.08
C GLN A 199 -1.06 1.33 11.25
N ARG A 200 -1.45 1.79 10.05
CA ARG A 200 -2.28 1.02 9.13
C ARG A 200 -1.51 -0.16 8.55
N ALA A 201 -2.20 -1.27 8.34
CA ALA A 201 -1.66 -2.46 7.67
C ALA A 201 -1.65 -2.35 6.13
N CYS A 202 -2.04 -1.20 5.57
CA CYS A 202 -2.09 -0.94 4.13
C CYS A 202 -1.38 0.38 3.77
N ALA A 203 -1.14 0.57 2.48
CA ALA A 203 -0.71 1.82 1.88
C ALA A 203 -1.81 2.42 1.00
N ARG A 204 -1.65 3.69 0.63
CA ARG A 204 -2.63 4.44 -0.18
C ARG A 204 -1.99 4.99 -1.45
N PHE A 205 -2.73 4.94 -2.55
CA PHE A 205 -2.36 5.55 -3.83
C PHE A 205 -3.34 6.66 -4.16
N ASP A 206 -2.78 7.84 -4.42
CA ASP A 206 -3.51 9.03 -4.82
C ASP A 206 -3.02 9.47 -6.21
N TYR A 207 -3.87 10.19 -6.93
CA TYR A 207 -3.54 10.70 -8.26
C TYR A 207 -4.00 12.12 -8.44
N GLN A 208 -3.15 12.92 -9.08
CA GLN A 208 -3.45 14.28 -9.48
C GLN A 208 -3.35 14.39 -11.00
N ALA A 209 -4.45 14.82 -11.63
CA ALA A 209 -4.45 15.14 -13.05
C ALA A 209 -3.67 16.43 -13.29
N VAL A 210 -2.56 16.33 -14.03
CA VAL A 210 -1.72 17.48 -14.42
C VAL A 210 -1.93 17.87 -15.89
N LYS A 211 -2.65 17.06 -16.66
CA LYS A 211 -3.09 17.34 -18.03
C LYS A 211 -4.61 17.26 -18.11
N LYS A 212 -5.24 18.24 -18.76
CA LYS A 212 -6.70 18.32 -18.90
C LYS A 212 -7.24 17.06 -19.57
N GLY A 213 -8.15 16.36 -18.89
CA GLY A 213 -8.75 15.13 -19.39
C GLY A 213 -7.78 13.96 -19.55
N ASN A 214 -6.59 14.03 -18.92
CA ASN A 214 -5.50 13.06 -19.04
C ASN A 214 -5.13 12.75 -20.50
N ARG A 215 -5.02 13.81 -21.29
CA ARG A 215 -4.66 13.79 -22.72
C ARG A 215 -3.20 14.11 -22.91
N TYR A 216 -2.50 13.25 -23.64
CA TYR A 216 -1.06 13.32 -23.86
C TYR A 216 -0.79 13.20 -25.36
N PRO A 217 -0.33 14.29 -26.02
CA PRO A 217 0.05 14.23 -27.42
C PRO A 217 1.33 13.39 -27.60
N LEU A 218 1.33 12.53 -28.62
CA LEU A 218 2.47 11.71 -29.00
C LEU A 218 2.75 11.93 -30.49
N SER A 219 3.90 12.53 -30.80
CA SER A 219 4.36 12.69 -32.19
C SER A 219 4.76 11.34 -32.77
N CYS A 220 4.33 11.06 -34.00
CA CYS A 220 4.59 9.79 -34.68
C CYS A 220 4.57 9.97 -36.21
N GLU A 221 4.84 8.89 -36.94
CA GLU A 221 4.63 8.81 -38.39
C GLU A 221 3.51 7.81 -38.69
N LEU A 222 2.61 8.18 -39.59
CA LEU A 222 1.53 7.32 -40.10
C LEU A 222 1.72 7.16 -41.61
N ASP A 223 1.97 5.94 -42.07
CA ASP A 223 2.27 5.63 -43.47
C ASP A 223 3.35 6.57 -44.08
N GLY A 224 4.38 6.88 -43.29
CA GLY A 224 5.49 7.77 -43.67
C GLY A 224 5.18 9.27 -43.63
N GLN A 225 4.00 9.68 -43.14
CA GLN A 225 3.64 11.08 -42.94
C GLN A 225 3.67 11.46 -41.45
N PRO A 226 4.33 12.56 -41.06
CA PRO A 226 4.30 13.04 -39.68
C PRO A 226 2.87 13.35 -39.21
N THR A 227 2.53 12.89 -38.00
CA THR A 227 1.25 13.17 -37.36
C THR A 227 1.41 13.21 -35.83
N THR A 228 0.32 13.44 -35.11
CA THR A 228 0.28 13.42 -33.66
C THR A 228 -0.96 12.67 -33.18
N LEU A 229 -0.76 11.65 -32.37
CA LEU A 229 -1.82 10.95 -31.66
C LEU A 229 -2.14 11.69 -30.37
N ASP A 230 -3.42 11.76 -30.02
CA ASP A 230 -3.84 12.22 -28.69
C ASP A 230 -4.25 11.00 -27.86
N ILE A 231 -3.37 10.59 -26.95
CA ILE A 231 -3.60 9.45 -26.07
C ILE A 231 -4.33 9.93 -24.83
N GLN A 232 -5.50 9.37 -24.58
CA GLN A 232 -6.29 9.68 -23.40
C GLN A 232 -6.25 8.53 -22.41
N LEU A 233 -5.65 8.74 -21.23
CA LEU A 233 -5.74 7.81 -20.10
C LEU A 233 -7.10 7.98 -19.40
N LYS A 234 -7.77 6.87 -19.08
CA LYS A 234 -9.13 6.87 -18.52
C LYS A 234 -9.20 6.25 -17.14
N GLU A 235 -8.46 5.18 -16.94
CA GLU A 235 -8.61 4.32 -15.79
C GLU A 235 -7.26 3.70 -15.39
N VAL A 236 -7.16 3.22 -14.17
CA VAL A 236 -5.94 2.63 -13.60
C VAL A 236 -6.28 1.48 -12.67
N ALA A 237 -5.47 0.42 -12.69
CA ALA A 237 -5.61 -0.75 -11.83
C ALA A 237 -4.29 -1.10 -11.14
N LEU A 238 -4.35 -1.83 -10.03
CA LEU A 238 -3.17 -2.47 -9.43
C LEU A 238 -2.90 -3.83 -10.08
N MET A 239 -1.62 -4.17 -10.18
CA MET A 239 -1.10 -5.46 -10.62
C MET A 239 -0.05 -5.93 -9.62
N ASN A 240 0.10 -7.25 -9.44
CA ASN A 240 0.99 -7.86 -8.44
C ASN A 240 0.72 -7.34 -7.02
N VAL A 241 -0.53 -7.36 -6.57
CA VAL A 241 -0.87 -6.97 -5.19
C VAL A 241 -0.64 -8.15 -4.26
N SER A 242 0.19 -8.00 -3.24
CA SER A 242 0.47 -9.11 -2.31
C SER A 242 -0.81 -9.55 -1.59
N ASN A 243 -1.09 -10.85 -1.57
CA ASN A 243 -2.21 -11.42 -0.84
C ASN A 243 -1.80 -11.88 0.58
N ASN A 244 -0.52 -11.72 0.95
CA ASN A 244 -0.01 -11.99 2.29
C ASN A 244 0.75 -10.79 2.85
N PHE A 245 0.65 -10.54 4.15
CA PHE A 245 1.46 -9.54 4.83
C PHE A 245 1.66 -9.90 6.30
N ASN A 246 2.74 -9.41 6.91
CA ASN A 246 2.93 -9.57 8.35
C ASN A 246 1.92 -8.73 9.13
N LEU A 247 1.25 -9.28 10.14
CA LEU A 247 0.29 -8.56 10.99
C LEU A 247 0.94 -7.31 11.61
N PHE A 248 2.14 -7.49 12.17
CA PHE A 248 2.99 -6.43 12.68
C PHE A 248 4.13 -6.16 11.70
N LYS A 249 4.43 -4.88 11.42
CA LYS A 249 5.49 -4.47 10.48
C LYS A 249 6.85 -5.00 10.93
N GLN A 250 7.45 -5.86 10.13
CA GLN A 250 8.74 -6.47 10.44
C GLN A 250 9.86 -5.68 9.75
N ILE A 251 10.98 -5.40 10.42
CA ILE A 251 12.14 -4.76 9.79
C ILE A 251 13.37 -5.68 9.90
N ALA A 252 13.96 -6.03 8.77
CA ALA A 252 15.23 -6.72 8.70
C ALA A 252 16.38 -5.71 8.58
N ALA A 253 17.45 -5.93 9.34
CA ALA A 253 18.62 -5.05 9.34
C ALA A 253 19.34 -5.01 7.98
N ASP A 254 19.25 -6.09 7.20
CA ASP A 254 19.82 -6.23 5.88
C ASP A 254 19.08 -7.34 5.09
N ASN A 255 19.57 -7.64 3.88
CA ASN A 255 19.05 -8.72 3.05
C ASN A 255 19.89 -10.01 3.12
N ARG A 256 20.69 -10.25 4.17
CA ARG A 256 21.41 -11.53 4.28
C ARG A 256 20.45 -12.67 4.59
N GLN A 257 20.77 -13.88 4.13
CA GLN A 257 19.97 -15.07 4.45
C GLN A 257 20.11 -15.38 5.94
N GLY A 258 18.99 -15.68 6.62
CA GLY A 258 18.96 -15.95 8.05
C GLY A 258 18.89 -14.71 8.95
N THR A 259 18.90 -13.50 8.38
CA THR A 259 18.63 -12.28 9.14
C THR A 259 17.22 -12.35 9.72
N VAL A 260 17.13 -12.34 11.05
CA VAL A 260 15.85 -12.37 11.77
C VAL A 260 15.28 -10.95 11.79
N PRO A 261 14.07 -10.72 11.26
CA PRO A 261 13.46 -9.40 11.33
C PRO A 261 12.97 -9.09 12.75
N ASP A 262 12.86 -7.80 13.04
CA ASP A 262 12.43 -7.28 14.32
C ASP A 262 11.32 -6.24 14.12
N PHE A 263 10.22 -6.43 14.82
CA PHE A 263 9.11 -5.50 14.87
C PHE A 263 9.48 -4.17 15.56
N TYR A 264 10.40 -4.19 16.53
CA TYR A 264 10.77 -3.03 17.33
C TYR A 264 11.92 -2.21 16.73
N ARG A 265 12.25 -2.43 15.46
CA ARG A 265 13.31 -1.71 14.77
C ARG A 265 12.73 -0.55 13.96
N GLU A 266 13.45 0.57 13.94
CA GLU A 266 13.13 1.70 13.07
C GLU A 266 13.40 1.37 11.61
N GLU A 267 12.52 1.82 10.71
CA GLU A 267 12.81 1.83 9.28
C GLU A 267 13.87 2.92 8.96
N GLN A 268 14.93 2.54 8.25
CA GLN A 268 16.07 3.40 7.92
C GLN A 268 16.48 3.20 6.45
N ALA A 269 17.27 4.13 5.90
CA ALA A 269 17.65 4.14 4.48
C ALA A 269 18.34 2.84 3.99
N PHE A 270 19.01 2.11 4.87
CA PHE A 270 19.84 0.94 4.56
C PHE A 270 19.30 -0.38 5.10
N ASN A 271 18.08 -0.38 5.65
CA ASN A 271 17.40 -1.58 6.10
C ASN A 271 16.15 -1.86 5.25
N TYR A 272 15.47 -2.96 5.57
CA TYR A 272 14.33 -3.42 4.79
C TYR A 272 13.11 -3.61 5.67
N VAL A 273 11.97 -3.13 5.19
CA VAL A 273 10.70 -3.71 5.59
C VAL A 273 10.66 -5.15 5.07
N TYR A 274 10.44 -6.09 5.97
CA TYR A 274 10.52 -7.52 5.71
C TYR A 274 9.11 -8.05 5.44
N ASP A 275 8.87 -8.49 4.22
CA ASP A 275 7.59 -9.07 3.82
C ASP A 275 7.39 -10.51 4.33
N SER A 276 6.15 -10.96 4.35
CA SER A 276 5.76 -12.31 4.74
C SER A 276 6.26 -13.40 3.78
N ASP A 277 6.43 -13.09 2.51
CA ASP A 277 6.86 -13.98 1.43
C ASP A 277 8.31 -13.68 0.97
N TRP A 278 9.08 -13.00 1.81
CA TRP A 278 10.45 -12.56 1.55
C TRP A 278 11.36 -13.66 1.00
N ASP A 279 11.36 -14.85 1.61
CA ASP A 279 12.20 -15.96 1.15
C ASP A 279 11.68 -16.56 -0.16
N ILE A 280 10.36 -16.60 -0.37
CA ILE A 280 9.76 -17.06 -1.63
C ILE A 280 10.17 -16.15 -2.78
N LYS A 281 10.15 -14.83 -2.57
CA LYS A 281 10.61 -13.85 -3.56
C LYS A 281 12.07 -14.05 -3.95
N ARG A 282 12.93 -14.54 -3.03
CA ARG A 282 14.31 -14.92 -3.38
C ARG A 282 14.37 -16.15 -4.27
N LEU A 283 13.48 -17.11 -4.08
CA LEU A 283 13.45 -18.33 -4.88
C LEU A 283 13.04 -18.04 -6.33
N PHE A 284 12.22 -17.01 -6.57
CA PHE A 284 11.88 -16.55 -7.93
C PHE A 284 13.10 -16.08 -8.75
N LEU A 285 14.26 -15.89 -8.12
CA LEU A 285 15.54 -15.51 -8.73
C LEU A 285 16.45 -16.69 -9.06
N LEU A 286 16.16 -17.88 -8.54
CA LEU A 286 17.12 -18.99 -8.62
C LEU A 286 17.22 -19.62 -10.01
N HIS A 287 16.46 -19.15 -11.01
CA HIS A 287 16.51 -19.58 -12.43
C HIS A 287 16.52 -21.10 -12.65
N SER A 288 16.20 -21.89 -11.63
CA SER A 288 16.43 -23.32 -11.61
C SER A 288 15.27 -24.10 -12.21
N GLY A 289 14.22 -23.41 -12.66
CA GLY A 289 12.94 -24.03 -13.02
C GLY A 289 12.22 -24.71 -11.85
N LEU A 290 12.76 -24.63 -10.61
CA LEU A 290 12.21 -25.32 -9.43
C LEU A 290 11.07 -24.54 -8.77
N PHE A 291 11.06 -23.21 -8.91
CA PHE A 291 9.94 -22.34 -8.55
C PHE A 291 9.46 -21.67 -9.82
N GLU A 292 8.52 -22.33 -10.47
CA GLU A 292 7.96 -21.90 -11.74
C GLU A 292 7.06 -20.67 -11.52
N ASP A 293 7.04 -19.76 -12.48
CA ASP A 293 6.27 -18.50 -12.45
C ASP A 293 4.77 -18.76 -12.17
N TYR A 294 4.29 -19.99 -12.40
CA TYR A 294 2.93 -20.39 -12.10
C TYR A 294 2.47 -20.26 -10.64
N ARG A 295 3.39 -20.12 -9.69
CA ARG A 295 3.04 -19.98 -8.27
C ARG A 295 2.75 -18.53 -7.86
N LEU A 296 2.90 -17.56 -8.76
CA LEU A 296 2.62 -16.15 -8.44
C LEU A 296 1.18 -15.93 -7.99
N ASN A 297 0.21 -16.65 -8.56
CA ASN A 297 -1.20 -16.63 -8.10
C ASN A 297 -1.40 -17.10 -6.64
N GLU A 298 -0.43 -17.78 -6.04
CA GLU A 298 -0.51 -18.17 -4.62
C GLU A 298 -0.15 -17.00 -3.68
N TYR A 299 0.57 -15.99 -4.18
CA TYR A 299 1.10 -14.86 -3.40
C TYR A 299 0.57 -13.49 -3.84
N PHE A 300 0.06 -13.36 -5.06
CA PHE A 300 -0.38 -12.09 -5.62
C PHE A 300 -1.79 -12.18 -6.21
N PHE A 301 -2.57 -11.12 -6.01
CA PHE A 301 -3.71 -10.81 -6.85
C PHE A 301 -3.24 -10.11 -8.13
N TYR A 302 -3.92 -10.43 -9.24
CA TYR A 302 -3.63 -9.89 -10.57
C TYR A 302 -2.14 -9.98 -10.95
N PRO A 303 -1.51 -11.17 -10.97
CA PRO A 303 -0.11 -11.23 -11.33
C PRO A 303 0.11 -10.88 -12.80
N SER A 304 1.25 -10.25 -13.08
CA SER A 304 1.68 -9.88 -14.43
C SER A 304 2.09 -11.11 -15.26
N GLU A 305 2.42 -12.22 -14.60
CA GLU A 305 2.77 -13.48 -15.23
C GLU A 305 1.76 -14.58 -14.90
N GLN A 306 1.62 -15.52 -15.83
CA GLN A 306 0.61 -16.56 -15.70
C GLN A 306 0.91 -17.48 -14.52
N GLY A 307 -0.16 -17.87 -13.85
CA GLY A 307 -0.19 -19.01 -12.95
C GLY A 307 -0.01 -20.36 -13.66
N ARG A 308 -0.56 -21.43 -13.09
CA ARG A 308 -0.46 -22.78 -13.66
C ARG A 308 -1.12 -22.81 -15.04
N PRO A 309 -0.68 -23.68 -15.96
CA PRO A 309 -1.41 -23.93 -17.19
C PRO A 309 -2.90 -24.13 -16.90
N ASN A 310 -3.78 -23.47 -17.67
CA ASN A 310 -5.24 -23.48 -17.50
C ASN A 310 -5.78 -22.70 -16.28
N THR A 311 -4.98 -21.91 -15.58
CA THR A 311 -5.54 -20.94 -14.61
C THR A 311 -6.20 -19.80 -15.39
N PRO A 312 -7.49 -19.50 -15.16
CA PRO A 312 -8.15 -18.39 -15.81
C PRO A 312 -7.42 -17.07 -15.55
N VAL A 313 -7.31 -16.24 -16.57
CA VAL A 313 -6.77 -14.90 -16.42
C VAL A 313 -7.76 -14.09 -15.57
N THR A 314 -7.25 -13.47 -14.51
CA THR A 314 -8.07 -12.55 -13.72
C THR A 314 -7.99 -11.17 -14.35
N GLU A 315 -9.12 -10.61 -14.76
CA GLU A 315 -9.17 -9.25 -15.27
C GLU A 315 -8.74 -8.25 -14.20
N LEU A 316 -7.96 -7.23 -14.61
CA LEU A 316 -7.56 -6.14 -13.72
C LEU A 316 -8.78 -5.33 -13.28
N TYR A 317 -8.86 -5.00 -12.00
CA TYR A 317 -9.92 -4.16 -11.45
C TYR A 317 -9.57 -2.67 -11.61
N TYR A 318 -10.16 -2.02 -12.61
CA TYR A 318 -9.86 -0.64 -12.98
C TYR A 318 -10.72 0.39 -12.24
N HIS A 319 -10.07 1.47 -11.80
CA HIS A 319 -10.68 2.66 -11.22
C HIS A 319 -10.59 3.84 -12.19
N PRO A 320 -11.62 4.69 -12.29
CA PRO A 320 -11.57 5.88 -13.13
C PRO A 320 -10.53 6.88 -12.60
N LEU A 321 -9.80 7.51 -13.52
CA LEU A 321 -8.91 8.62 -13.19
C LEU A 321 -9.69 9.94 -13.09
N PRO A 322 -9.38 10.82 -12.13
CA PRO A 322 -9.89 12.18 -12.15
C PRO A 322 -9.37 12.90 -13.40
N GLN A 323 -10.19 13.77 -13.99
CA GLN A 323 -9.91 14.43 -15.27
C GLN A 323 -9.63 15.94 -15.14
N GLU A 324 -9.97 16.52 -14.00
CA GLU A 324 -9.86 17.96 -13.75
C GLU A 324 -8.49 18.34 -13.22
N VAL A 325 -7.88 19.37 -13.83
CA VAL A 325 -6.62 19.94 -13.36
C VAL A 325 -6.95 21.05 -12.37
N ASN A 326 -7.13 20.68 -11.11
CA ASN A 326 -7.48 21.58 -10.01
C ASN A 326 -6.43 21.61 -8.88
N GLY A 327 -5.32 20.87 -9.06
CA GLY A 327 -4.26 20.78 -8.07
C GLY A 327 -4.57 19.87 -6.87
N GLN A 328 -5.69 19.14 -6.88
CA GLN A 328 -6.06 18.23 -5.79
C GLN A 328 -5.56 16.80 -6.06
N ASP A 329 -4.97 16.19 -5.04
CA ASP A 329 -4.72 14.76 -5.01
C ASP A 329 -6.04 14.04 -4.73
N VAL A 330 -6.41 13.07 -5.58
CA VAL A 330 -7.62 12.26 -5.44
C VAL A 330 -7.23 10.85 -5.06
N ARG A 331 -7.77 10.36 -3.95
CA ARG A 331 -7.57 8.99 -3.50
C ARG A 331 -8.12 8.00 -4.54
N LEU A 332 -7.26 7.10 -5.01
CA LEU A 332 -7.64 6.07 -5.96
C LEU A 332 -7.93 4.75 -5.27
N MET A 333 -6.97 4.24 -4.49
CA MET A 333 -6.97 2.85 -4.04
C MET A 333 -6.06 2.64 -2.84
N TYR A 334 -6.27 1.54 -2.13
CA TYR A 334 -5.38 1.04 -1.11
C TYR A 334 -4.72 -0.26 -1.57
N CYS A 335 -3.57 -0.58 -0.97
CA CYS A 335 -2.79 -1.76 -1.30
C CYS A 335 -2.17 -2.36 -0.04
N SER A 336 -2.03 -3.68 0.01
CA SER A 336 -1.19 -4.36 0.98
C SER A 336 0.29 -3.98 0.82
N GLU A 337 1.06 -4.19 1.87
CA GLU A 337 2.52 -4.13 1.82
C GLU A 337 3.06 -5.17 0.82
N ASN A 338 4.00 -4.75 -0.02
CA ASN A 338 4.76 -5.61 -0.92
C ASN A 338 6.21 -5.12 -0.99
N THR A 339 7.12 -5.81 -0.31
CA THR A 339 8.54 -5.44 -0.25
C THR A 339 9.42 -6.58 -0.74
N ILE A 340 10.61 -6.22 -1.23
CA ILE A 340 11.41 -7.07 -2.11
C ILE A 340 12.81 -7.31 -1.52
N PRO A 341 13.31 -8.57 -1.52
CA PRO A 341 14.55 -8.95 -0.84
C PRO A 341 15.84 -8.52 -1.55
N GLY A 342 16.13 -7.22 -1.52
CA GLY A 342 17.38 -6.68 -2.05
C GLY A 342 17.27 -6.03 -3.43
N VAL A 343 18.37 -5.43 -3.86
CA VAL A 343 18.37 -4.55 -5.03
C VAL A 343 18.15 -5.30 -6.35
N ARG A 344 18.82 -6.44 -6.53
CA ARG A 344 18.86 -7.20 -7.80
C ARG A 344 17.57 -7.93 -8.15
N VAL A 345 16.57 -7.82 -7.28
CA VAL A 345 15.42 -8.73 -7.25
C VAL A 345 14.09 -7.97 -7.36
N GLN A 346 14.19 -6.65 -7.55
CA GLN A 346 13.13 -5.74 -7.95
C GLN A 346 12.91 -5.92 -9.47
N LEU A 347 11.99 -6.84 -9.77
CA LEU A 347 11.64 -7.29 -11.12
C LEU A 347 10.13 -7.21 -11.31
N ASN A 348 9.73 -7.00 -12.54
CA ASN A 348 8.35 -6.74 -12.93
C ASN A 348 7.34 -7.83 -12.53
N LYS A 349 7.75 -9.08 -12.27
CA LYS A 349 6.83 -10.14 -11.80
C LYS A 349 6.52 -10.14 -10.30
N VAL A 350 7.30 -9.42 -9.49
CA VAL A 350 7.15 -9.42 -8.01
C VAL A 350 6.78 -8.05 -7.45
N SER A 351 7.11 -6.97 -8.16
CA SER A 351 6.82 -5.60 -7.74
C SER A 351 5.37 -5.24 -8.01
N THR A 352 4.73 -4.53 -7.07
CA THR A 352 3.39 -3.99 -7.31
C THR A 352 3.46 -2.88 -8.36
N GLY A 353 2.63 -3.00 -9.38
CA GLY A 353 2.54 -2.05 -10.49
C GLY A 353 1.17 -1.40 -10.58
N LEU A 354 1.13 -0.21 -11.18
CA LEU A 354 -0.08 0.46 -11.64
C LEU A 354 -0.17 0.32 -13.16
N VAL A 355 -1.32 -0.15 -13.64
CA VAL A 355 -1.62 -0.32 -15.06
C VAL A 355 -2.61 0.76 -15.46
N PHE A 356 -2.14 1.76 -16.20
CA PHE A 356 -2.96 2.80 -16.80
C PHE A 356 -3.54 2.28 -18.10
N LYS A 357 -4.85 2.41 -18.27
CA LYS A 357 -5.56 2.06 -19.49
C LYS A 357 -6.18 3.31 -20.11
N GLY A 358 -6.06 3.41 -21.41
CA GLY A 358 -6.52 4.52 -22.19
C GLY A 358 -6.84 4.12 -23.62
N HIS A 359 -6.94 5.11 -24.48
CA HIS A 359 -7.13 4.90 -25.91
C HIS A 359 -6.56 6.06 -26.72
N PHE A 360 -6.37 5.83 -28.02
CA PHE A 360 -6.13 6.89 -29.00
C PHE A 360 -7.04 6.68 -30.22
N THR A 361 -7.13 7.71 -31.06
CA THR A 361 -7.86 7.66 -32.35
C THR A 361 -6.96 8.22 -33.44
N LEU A 362 -7.14 7.73 -34.67
CA LEU A 362 -6.49 8.33 -35.83
C LEU A 362 -7.30 9.54 -36.28
N GLN A 363 -6.64 10.69 -36.41
CA GLN A 363 -7.24 11.86 -37.03
C GLN A 363 -7.23 11.68 -38.55
N ASN A 364 -8.40 11.84 -39.20
CA ASN A 364 -8.56 11.67 -40.65
C ASN A 364 -8.03 10.32 -41.17
N PRO A 365 -8.60 9.18 -40.73
CA PRO A 365 -8.14 7.86 -41.15
C PRO A 365 -8.22 7.71 -42.68
N PRO A 366 -7.23 7.08 -43.34
CA PRO A 366 -7.29 6.77 -44.75
C PRO A 366 -8.55 5.97 -45.13
N THR A 367 -9.03 6.12 -46.36
CA THR A 367 -10.22 5.37 -46.84
C THR A 367 -9.95 3.87 -46.99
N ALA A 368 -8.71 3.49 -47.26
CA ALA A 368 -8.26 2.10 -47.29
C ALA A 368 -7.41 1.82 -46.05
N MET A 369 -7.95 1.06 -45.11
CA MET A 369 -7.25 0.58 -43.92
C MET A 369 -7.54 -0.90 -43.71
N SER A 370 -6.60 -1.64 -43.11
CA SER A 370 -6.90 -2.96 -42.55
C SER A 370 -7.74 -2.84 -41.28
N SER A 371 -8.27 -3.98 -40.82
CA SER A 371 -8.98 -4.08 -39.54
C SER A 371 -8.08 -3.79 -38.33
N ALA A 372 -6.75 -3.84 -38.49
CA ALA A 372 -5.78 -3.54 -37.45
C ALA A 372 -4.80 -2.43 -37.90
N LEU A 373 -4.19 -1.78 -36.93
CA LEU A 373 -3.11 -0.81 -37.08
C LEU A 373 -1.81 -1.44 -36.56
N TYR A 374 -0.74 -1.34 -37.33
CA TYR A 374 0.56 -1.89 -36.92
C TYR A 374 1.47 -0.75 -36.49
N ALA A 375 2.25 -0.92 -35.44
CA ALA A 375 3.17 0.11 -34.95
C ALA A 375 4.54 -0.45 -34.55
N ARG A 376 5.60 0.31 -34.79
CA ARG A 376 6.95 0.05 -34.26
C ARG A 376 7.40 1.27 -33.47
N ASN A 377 7.83 1.07 -32.23
CA ASN A 377 8.41 2.13 -31.41
C ASN A 377 9.90 2.25 -31.74
N LEU A 378 10.28 3.16 -32.65
CA LEU A 378 11.69 3.43 -32.96
C LEU A 378 12.28 4.46 -31.98
N THR A 379 13.61 4.61 -31.98
CA THR A 379 14.34 5.43 -31.00
C THR A 379 13.93 6.90 -31.02
N ASP A 380 13.51 7.42 -32.17
CA ASP A 380 13.09 8.81 -32.34
C ASP A 380 11.58 8.99 -32.12
N LYS A 381 10.74 8.15 -32.75
CA LYS A 381 9.29 8.19 -32.64
C LYS A 381 8.63 6.86 -33.01
N PRO A 382 7.33 6.66 -32.70
CA PRO A 382 6.57 5.54 -33.24
C PRO A 382 6.26 5.71 -34.73
N HIS A 383 6.38 4.60 -35.49
CA HIS A 383 5.97 4.50 -36.89
C HIS A 383 4.75 3.58 -36.98
N LEU A 384 3.67 4.07 -37.56
CA LEU A 384 2.39 3.37 -37.69
C LEU A 384 2.06 3.11 -39.15
N TYR A 385 1.43 1.97 -39.40
CA TYR A 385 1.06 1.49 -40.72
C TYR A 385 -0.40 1.07 -40.73
N THR A 386 -1.22 1.70 -41.56
CA THR A 386 -2.66 1.39 -41.64
C THR A 386 -2.98 0.12 -42.42
N THR A 387 -1.98 -0.46 -43.09
CA THR A 387 -2.08 -1.71 -43.84
C THR A 387 -0.86 -2.61 -43.59
N LEU A 388 -1.07 -3.92 -43.64
CA LEU A 388 0.00 -4.91 -43.53
C LEU A 388 0.97 -4.85 -44.72
N GLU A 389 0.48 -4.50 -45.91
CA GLU A 389 1.32 -4.28 -47.09
C GLU A 389 2.25 -3.06 -46.90
N GLY A 390 1.74 -1.95 -46.37
CA GLY A 390 2.54 -0.79 -46.03
C GLY A 390 3.66 -1.11 -45.04
N LEU A 391 3.34 -1.87 -43.97
CA LEU A 391 4.32 -2.37 -43.01
C LEU A 391 5.39 -3.24 -43.70
N ARG A 392 4.99 -4.20 -44.54
CA ARG A 392 5.95 -5.07 -45.26
C ARG A 392 6.89 -4.29 -46.17
N ASN A 393 6.36 -3.33 -46.92
CA ASN A 393 7.16 -2.50 -47.82
C ASN A 393 8.22 -1.69 -47.05
N ALA A 394 7.88 -1.20 -45.85
CA ALA A 394 8.83 -0.53 -44.98
C ALA A 394 9.90 -1.51 -44.45
N LEU A 395 9.48 -2.67 -43.93
CA LEU A 395 10.38 -3.69 -43.38
C LEU A 395 11.32 -4.30 -44.43
N GLN A 396 10.89 -4.38 -45.69
CA GLN A 396 11.71 -4.90 -46.78
C GLN A 396 12.97 -4.04 -46.98
N GLN A 397 12.90 -2.74 -46.73
CA GLN A 397 14.06 -1.83 -46.79
C GLN A 397 15.10 -2.15 -45.70
N GLU A 398 14.67 -2.77 -44.61
CA GLU A 398 15.52 -3.22 -43.50
C GLU A 398 15.95 -4.69 -43.65
N GLY A 399 15.52 -5.38 -44.72
CA GLY A 399 15.80 -6.81 -44.94
C GLY A 399 14.98 -7.76 -44.07
N ILE A 400 13.89 -7.27 -43.46
CA ILE A 400 12.99 -8.05 -42.61
C ILE A 400 11.81 -8.54 -43.47
N SER A 401 11.50 -9.83 -43.40
CA SER A 401 10.40 -10.46 -44.14
C SER A 401 9.38 -11.06 -43.18
N LEU A 402 8.11 -10.67 -43.35
CA LEU A 402 6.98 -11.21 -42.58
C LEU A 402 6.14 -12.17 -43.43
N PRO A 403 5.58 -13.24 -42.84
CA PRO A 403 4.65 -14.14 -43.54
C PRO A 403 3.37 -13.40 -43.97
N GLU A 404 2.58 -14.00 -44.88
CA GLU A 404 1.35 -13.39 -45.43
C GLU A 404 0.28 -13.06 -44.37
N THR A 405 0.22 -13.84 -43.29
CA THR A 405 -0.68 -13.63 -42.16
C THR A 405 0.11 -13.82 -40.87
N PRO A 406 0.86 -12.79 -40.41
CA PRO A 406 1.70 -12.92 -39.24
C PRO A 406 0.84 -13.02 -37.98
N THR A 407 1.25 -13.92 -37.09
CA THR A 407 0.75 -14.05 -35.72
C THR A 407 1.30 -12.92 -34.84
N ASP A 408 0.67 -12.67 -33.70
CA ASP A 408 1.18 -11.65 -32.74
C ASP A 408 2.58 -12.00 -32.23
N THR A 409 2.90 -13.28 -32.05
CA THR A 409 4.23 -13.74 -31.68
C THR A 409 5.27 -13.38 -32.75
N GLU A 410 4.98 -13.66 -34.03
CA GLU A 410 5.89 -13.31 -35.13
C GLU A 410 6.05 -11.79 -35.30
N LEU A 411 5.02 -10.99 -35.00
CA LEU A 411 5.12 -9.53 -35.00
C LEU A 411 5.98 -9.03 -33.82
N ALA A 412 5.79 -9.61 -32.63
CA ALA A 412 6.53 -9.24 -31.42
C ALA A 412 8.03 -9.54 -31.52
N GLU A 413 8.45 -10.57 -32.26
CA GLU A 413 9.87 -10.86 -32.54
C GLU A 413 10.61 -9.68 -33.20
N TRP A 414 9.88 -8.77 -33.85
CA TRP A 414 10.40 -7.59 -34.53
C TRP A 414 9.94 -6.27 -33.88
N ASP A 415 9.47 -6.32 -32.64
CA ASP A 415 8.91 -5.17 -31.89
C ASP A 415 7.75 -4.47 -32.62
N ILE A 416 6.96 -5.23 -33.38
CA ILE A 416 5.78 -4.73 -34.10
C ILE A 416 4.53 -4.99 -33.26
N LEU A 417 3.90 -3.92 -32.81
CA LEU A 417 2.61 -3.94 -32.11
C LEU A 417 1.46 -4.03 -33.11
N ARG A 418 0.40 -4.78 -32.78
CA ARG A 418 -0.84 -4.82 -33.54
C ARG A 418 -2.00 -4.31 -32.68
N PHE A 419 -2.61 -3.20 -33.07
CA PHE A 419 -3.75 -2.58 -32.40
C PHE A 419 -5.03 -2.85 -33.17
N GLU A 420 -6.03 -3.38 -32.49
CA GLU A 420 -7.39 -3.56 -33.02
C GLU A 420 -8.30 -2.46 -32.47
N PRO A 421 -9.09 -1.79 -33.32
CA PRO A 421 -10.00 -0.76 -32.85
C PRO A 421 -11.24 -1.39 -32.20
N ASN A 422 -11.74 -0.73 -31.17
CA ASN A 422 -13.07 -0.99 -30.64
C ASN A 422 -14.14 -0.56 -31.66
N SER A 423 -15.40 -0.92 -31.40
CA SER A 423 -16.55 -0.57 -32.25
C SER A 423 -16.77 0.94 -32.45
N ASP A 424 -16.23 1.76 -31.55
CA ASP A 424 -16.24 3.22 -31.61
C ASP A 424 -15.04 3.83 -32.39
N GLY A 425 -14.18 2.98 -32.95
CA GLY A 425 -12.99 3.39 -33.69
C GLY A 425 -11.81 3.80 -32.82
N CYS A 426 -11.89 3.64 -31.49
CA CYS A 426 -10.77 3.90 -30.58
C CYS A 426 -9.86 2.68 -30.45
N TYR A 427 -8.55 2.91 -30.44
CA TYR A 427 -7.55 1.88 -30.20
C TYR A 427 -7.19 1.87 -28.70
N PRO A 428 -7.48 0.80 -27.95
CA PRO A 428 -7.12 0.72 -26.54
C PRO A 428 -5.61 0.58 -26.37
N VAL A 429 -5.09 1.12 -25.27
CA VAL A 429 -3.65 1.10 -24.97
C VAL A 429 -3.41 1.00 -23.46
N TRP A 430 -2.36 0.27 -23.08
CA TRP A 430 -1.97 0.03 -21.68
C TRP A 430 -0.53 0.49 -21.39
N TYR A 431 -0.32 1.06 -20.21
CA TYR A 431 0.99 1.46 -19.71
C TYR A 431 1.18 0.94 -18.29
N THR A 432 2.34 0.36 -18.00
CA THR A 432 2.67 -0.13 -16.66
C THR A 432 3.69 0.78 -15.99
N TYR A 433 3.46 1.08 -14.72
CA TYR A 433 4.38 1.77 -13.83
C TYR A 433 4.62 0.95 -12.57
N TRP A 434 5.88 0.63 -12.28
CA TRP A 434 6.25 -0.07 -11.04
C TRP A 434 6.39 0.93 -9.91
N ASN A 435 5.71 0.69 -8.78
CA ASN A 435 5.64 1.69 -7.72
C ASN A 435 7.02 1.94 -7.09
N ARG A 436 7.48 3.19 -7.19
CA ARG A 436 8.75 3.62 -6.59
C ARG A 436 8.52 4.16 -5.18
N HIS A 437 9.24 3.62 -4.21
CA HIS A 437 9.17 3.99 -2.79
C HIS A 437 10.39 4.82 -2.35
N ARG A 438 11.63 4.34 -2.60
CA ARG A 438 12.85 5.09 -2.31
C ARG A 438 13.60 5.44 -3.57
N ASP A 439 13.30 6.62 -4.12
CA ASP A 439 14.07 7.12 -5.25
C ASP A 439 15.48 7.48 -4.80
N ASN A 440 16.47 6.81 -5.37
CA ASN A 440 17.87 7.11 -5.12
C ASN A 440 18.39 8.25 -6.02
N GLY A 441 17.54 8.80 -6.89
CA GLY A 441 17.85 9.90 -7.81
C GLY A 441 18.70 9.49 -9.02
N ASN A 442 18.96 8.19 -9.20
CA ASN A 442 19.71 7.62 -10.30
C ASN A 442 18.88 6.56 -11.03
N SER A 443 18.29 6.94 -12.15
CA SER A 443 17.43 6.06 -12.97
C SER A 443 18.16 4.88 -13.64
N GLN A 444 19.49 4.76 -13.48
CA GLN A 444 20.29 3.65 -14.05
C GLN A 444 20.74 2.63 -12.99
N GLN A 445 20.38 2.84 -11.74
CA GLN A 445 20.78 1.95 -10.67
C GLN A 445 19.62 1.80 -9.70
N MET A 446 19.19 0.57 -9.44
CA MET A 446 18.26 0.31 -8.36
C MET A 446 18.91 0.44 -6.97
N GLY A 447 18.15 0.98 -6.02
CA GLY A 447 18.49 1.14 -4.62
C GLY A 447 17.72 0.18 -3.71
N ILE A 448 17.96 0.29 -2.40
CA ILE A 448 17.27 -0.48 -1.37
C ILE A 448 15.81 -0.04 -1.28
N MET A 449 14.88 -0.97 -1.51
CA MET A 449 13.43 -0.70 -1.55
C MET A 449 13.06 0.45 -2.49
N GLU A 450 13.76 0.55 -3.62
CA GLU A 450 13.43 1.52 -4.65
C GLU A 450 12.05 1.25 -5.23
N PHE A 451 11.74 -0.02 -5.49
CA PHE A 451 10.44 -0.48 -5.93
C PHE A 451 9.81 -1.32 -4.83
N ALA A 452 8.81 -0.75 -4.15
CA ALA A 452 8.14 -1.38 -3.02
C ALA A 452 6.82 -0.69 -2.73
N VAL A 453 5.95 -1.36 -1.99
CA VAL A 453 4.80 -0.76 -1.32
C VAL A 453 4.96 -1.03 0.16
N VAL A 454 5.27 0.00 0.94
CA VAL A 454 5.37 -0.08 2.41
C VAL A 454 4.07 0.40 3.04
N ARG A 455 3.55 -0.31 4.05
CA ARG A 455 2.33 0.09 4.77
C ARG A 455 2.47 1.47 5.43
N ASN A 456 1.33 2.10 5.71
CA ASN A 456 1.21 3.43 6.31
C ASN A 456 1.99 4.53 5.56
N ASN A 457 2.17 4.35 4.25
CA ASN A 457 2.67 5.36 3.32
C ASN A 457 1.59 5.72 2.30
N LEU A 458 1.74 6.89 1.71
CA LEU A 458 0.89 7.44 0.66
C LEU A 458 1.75 7.75 -0.56
N TYR A 459 1.34 7.25 -1.73
CA TYR A 459 2.02 7.48 -3.01
C TYR A 459 1.16 8.39 -3.88
N LYS A 460 1.62 9.62 -4.14
CA LYS A 460 0.92 10.58 -5.02
C LYS A 460 1.49 10.52 -6.42
N LEU A 461 0.66 10.13 -7.36
CA LEU A 461 1.06 9.89 -8.74
C LEU A 461 0.63 11.05 -9.65
N ARG A 462 1.54 11.44 -10.55
CA ARG A 462 1.30 12.44 -11.59
C ARG A 462 1.89 11.92 -12.89
N VAL A 463 1.06 11.69 -13.90
CA VAL A 463 1.57 11.32 -15.25
C VAL A 463 1.97 12.61 -15.96
N ASN A 464 3.26 12.74 -16.25
CA ASN A 464 3.84 13.94 -16.85
C ASN A 464 3.72 13.95 -18.38
N SER A 465 4.06 12.81 -18.99
CA SER A 465 4.07 12.62 -20.44
C SER A 465 4.01 11.13 -20.83
N ILE A 466 3.69 10.88 -22.10
CA ILE A 466 3.80 9.56 -22.74
C ILE A 466 4.87 9.68 -23.82
N ARG A 467 5.84 8.77 -23.81
CA ARG A 467 7.05 8.81 -24.63
C ARG A 467 7.01 7.87 -25.83
N SER A 468 6.19 6.83 -25.78
CA SER A 468 5.97 5.90 -26.89
C SER A 468 4.56 5.32 -26.82
N LEU A 469 4.14 4.58 -27.85
CA LEU A 469 2.90 3.80 -27.76
C LEU A 469 3.07 2.71 -26.70
N GLY A 470 2.04 2.55 -25.86
CA GLY A 470 1.95 1.47 -24.88
C GLY A 470 1.59 0.13 -25.52
N LEU A 471 1.22 -0.84 -24.69
CA LEU A 471 0.84 -2.18 -25.15
C LEU A 471 -0.54 -2.15 -25.82
N PRO A 472 -0.78 -2.96 -26.87
CA PRO A 472 -2.09 -3.11 -27.50
C PRO A 472 -3.02 -4.09 -26.75
N GLN A 473 -2.52 -4.73 -25.71
CA GLN A 473 -3.25 -5.68 -24.86
C GLN A 473 -2.84 -5.49 -23.39
N PRO A 474 -3.69 -5.88 -22.42
CA PRO A 474 -3.36 -5.79 -21.00
C PRO A 474 -2.04 -6.51 -20.66
N PRO A 475 -1.21 -5.95 -19.77
CA PRO A 475 0.10 -6.53 -19.41
C PRO A 475 0.01 -7.82 -18.59
N ASN A 476 -1.14 -8.12 -17.99
CA ASN A 476 -1.35 -9.35 -17.22
C ASN A 476 -1.94 -10.50 -18.05
N LEU A 477 -2.19 -10.28 -19.34
CA LEU A 477 -2.54 -11.38 -20.23
C LEU A 477 -1.32 -12.30 -20.40
N PRO A 478 -1.44 -13.61 -20.13
CA PRO A 478 -0.35 -14.58 -20.30
C PRO A 478 0.26 -14.58 -21.69
N ASP A 479 -0.60 -14.61 -22.70
CA ASP A 479 -0.21 -14.80 -24.10
C ASP A 479 0.06 -13.47 -24.81
N ASN A 480 0.08 -12.34 -24.10
CA ASN A 480 0.45 -11.05 -24.68
C ASN A 480 1.95 -11.06 -25.01
N PRO A 481 2.35 -11.13 -26.29
CA PRO A 481 3.75 -11.33 -26.64
C PRO A 481 4.57 -10.03 -26.56
N TRP A 482 3.92 -8.87 -26.36
CA TRP A 482 4.57 -7.56 -26.28
C TRP A 482 4.85 -7.10 -24.86
N LYS A 483 4.32 -7.79 -23.84
CA LYS A 483 4.64 -7.43 -22.45
C LYS A 483 6.11 -7.76 -22.16
N PRO A 484 6.80 -6.99 -21.32
CA PRO A 484 8.15 -7.33 -20.88
C PRO A 484 8.15 -8.67 -20.14
N ALA A 485 9.15 -9.52 -20.39
CA ALA A 485 9.30 -10.78 -19.67
C ALA A 485 9.37 -10.55 -18.15
N GLY A 486 8.82 -11.46 -17.34
CA GLY A 486 8.80 -11.43 -15.86
C GLY A 486 10.16 -11.37 -15.13
N LYS A 487 11.24 -11.13 -15.84
CA LYS A 487 12.61 -10.95 -15.32
C LYS A 487 13.18 -9.58 -15.68
N THR A 488 12.34 -8.65 -16.13
CA THR A 488 12.76 -7.32 -16.54
C THR A 488 12.98 -6.47 -15.29
N PRO A 489 14.16 -5.85 -15.10
CA PRO A 489 14.40 -4.92 -14.00
C PRO A 489 13.40 -3.75 -14.02
N ASP A 490 12.87 -3.39 -12.86
CA ASP A 490 11.80 -2.38 -12.75
C ASP A 490 12.22 -0.97 -13.18
N GLU A 491 13.53 -0.66 -13.16
CA GLU A 491 14.08 0.62 -13.63
C GLU A 491 13.94 0.84 -15.14
N GLN A 492 13.66 -0.21 -15.91
CA GLN A 492 13.49 -0.11 -17.35
C GLN A 492 12.10 0.44 -17.69
N MET A 493 11.99 1.77 -17.77
CA MET A 493 10.72 2.46 -18.07
C MET A 493 10.81 3.43 -19.27
N PRO A 494 10.62 2.95 -20.51
CA PRO A 494 10.71 3.84 -21.68
C PRO A 494 9.38 4.52 -22.08
N GLN A 495 8.20 4.04 -21.66
CA GLN A 495 6.93 4.42 -22.31
C GLN A 495 6.13 5.55 -21.65
N ILE A 496 6.11 5.62 -20.32
CA ILE A 496 5.31 6.59 -19.55
C ILE A 496 6.19 7.28 -18.51
N ASP A 497 6.06 8.60 -18.42
CA ASP A 497 6.77 9.43 -17.44
C ASP A 497 5.83 9.77 -16.30
N ILE A 498 6.16 9.28 -15.10
CA ILE A 498 5.35 9.47 -13.89
C ILE A 498 6.24 10.01 -12.78
N SER A 499 5.78 11.08 -12.13
CA SER A 499 6.30 11.50 -10.84
C SER A 499 5.53 10.82 -9.72
N VAL A 500 6.26 10.31 -8.72
CA VAL A 500 5.71 9.84 -7.46
C VAL A 500 6.27 10.66 -6.31
N GLU A 501 5.38 11.09 -5.43
CA GLU A 501 5.73 11.70 -4.16
C GLU A 501 5.30 10.73 -3.06
N VAL A 502 6.26 10.29 -2.25
CA VAL A 502 6.01 9.37 -1.13
C VAL A 502 5.86 10.20 0.13
N CYS A 503 4.72 10.06 0.79
CA CYS A 503 4.35 10.81 1.98
C CYS A 503 4.12 9.88 3.16
N ASP A 504 4.55 10.32 4.34
CA ASP A 504 4.14 9.66 5.59
C ASP A 504 2.63 9.87 5.78
N TRP A 505 1.90 8.78 5.93
CA TRP A 505 0.45 8.84 6.15
C TRP A 505 0.15 9.03 7.63
N THR A 506 0.15 10.30 8.03
CA THR A 506 0.04 10.73 9.43
C THR A 506 -1.30 11.40 9.69
N ASN A 507 -1.62 11.62 10.95
CA ASN A 507 -2.72 12.50 11.30
C ASN A 507 -2.20 13.94 11.52
N ARG A 508 -2.92 14.94 11.02
CA ARG A 508 -2.64 16.35 11.30
C ARG A 508 -3.86 17.00 11.97
N HIS A 509 -3.62 17.77 13.02
CA HIS A 509 -4.57 18.74 13.53
C HIS A 509 -4.29 20.09 12.87
N VAL A 510 -5.30 20.76 12.35
CA VAL A 510 -5.20 22.17 11.95
C VAL A 510 -6.00 22.95 12.97
N ASP A 511 -5.33 23.54 13.96
CA ASP A 511 -5.97 24.48 14.87
C ASP A 511 -6.38 25.73 14.09
N HIS A 512 -7.67 25.92 13.88
CA HIS A 512 -8.21 27.19 13.45
C HIS A 512 -8.56 28.01 14.70
N HIS A 513 -7.68 28.94 15.07
CA HIS A 513 -8.09 30.04 15.93
C HIS A 513 -9.08 30.91 15.13
N ILE A 514 -10.35 30.94 15.53
CA ILE A 514 -11.36 31.88 15.04
C ILE A 514 -11.16 33.23 15.73
#